data_AF-A0AAX0S502-F1
#
_entry.id   AF-A0AAX0S502-F1
#
_cell.length_a   1.000
_cell.length_b   1.000
_cell.length_c   1.000
_cell.angle_alpha   90.00
_cell.angle_beta   90.00
_cell.angle_gamma   90.00
#
_symmetry.space_group_name_H-M   'P 1'
#
loop_
_entity.id
_entity.type
_entity.pdbx_description
1 polymer ?
#
loop_
_entity_poly.entity_id
_entity_poly.type
_entity_poly.pdbx_seq_one_letter_code
_entity_poly.pdbx_strand_id
1 'polypeptide(L)' 'MSEEIPEEKKEYDTTIIYDYADYPDIVSGRCDNCGKAQFESSVKNYVYIRKCRECGMKKSI' A
#
# COMPACT_ATOMS: atom_id res chain seq x y z
N MET A 1 3.44 -12.59 -26.83
CA MET A 1 2.51 -12.79 -25.70
C MET A 1 3.12 -12.12 -24.50
N SER A 2 2.39 -11.18 -23.91
CA SER A 2 2.80 -10.39 -22.75
C SER A 2 3.16 -11.32 -21.59
N GLU A 3 4.37 -11.16 -21.07
CA GLU A 3 4.83 -11.86 -19.88
C GLU A 3 4.02 -11.36 -18.68
N GLU A 4 3.14 -12.21 -18.17
CA GLU A 4 2.38 -11.98 -16.94
C GLU A 4 3.37 -12.16 -15.79
N ILE A 5 3.95 -11.05 -15.34
CA ILE A 5 4.85 -11.01 -14.18
C ILE A 5 4.02 -11.50 -12.98
N PRO A 6 4.47 -12.56 -12.27
CA PRO A 6 3.72 -13.08 -11.15
C PRO A 6 3.49 -11.95 -10.15
N GLU A 7 2.23 -11.67 -9.81
CA GLU A 7 1.88 -10.86 -8.66
C GLU A 7 2.37 -11.63 -7.42
N GLU A 8 3.66 -11.48 -7.10
CA GLU A 8 4.21 -11.88 -5.81
C GLU A 8 3.45 -11.08 -4.76
N LYS A 9 2.38 -11.67 -4.23
CA LYS A 9 1.73 -11.23 -3.00
C LYS A 9 2.79 -11.27 -1.92
N LYS A 10 3.51 -10.16 -1.78
CA LYS A 10 4.29 -9.89 -0.58
C LYS A 10 3.26 -9.80 0.53
N GLU A 11 3.29 -10.76 1.45
CA GLU A 11 2.42 -10.78 2.62
C GLU A 11 2.84 -9.61 3.55
N TYR A 12 2.44 -8.39 3.19
CA TYR A 12 2.60 -7.23 4.04
C TYR A 12 1.60 -7.33 5.18
N ASP A 13 2.10 -7.16 6.41
CA ASP A 13 1.25 -7.11 7.58
C ASP A 13 0.37 -5.86 7.54
N THR A 14 -0.94 -6.05 7.53
CA THR A 14 -1.95 -4.98 7.41
C THR A 14 -2.27 -4.33 8.76
N THR A 15 -1.75 -4.89 9.85
CA THR A 15 -1.87 -4.31 11.20
C THR A 15 -0.86 -3.19 11.46
N ILE A 16 0.24 -3.19 10.72
CA ILE A 16 1.33 -2.21 10.82
C ILE A 16 1.06 -1.03 9.89
N ILE A 17 1.48 0.17 10.32
CA ILE A 17 1.52 1.36 9.47
C ILE A 17 2.97 1.52 9.02
N TYR A 18 3.21 1.35 7.72
CA TYR A 18 4.55 1.52 7.16
C TYR A 18 4.80 2.99 6.83
N ASP A 19 5.99 3.50 7.13
CA ASP A 19 6.35 4.84 6.71
C ASP A 19 6.72 4.85 5.22
N TYR A 20 6.16 5.78 4.45
CA TYR A 20 6.48 5.94 3.04
C TYR A 20 7.95 6.34 2.82
N ALA A 21 8.58 7.02 3.79
CA ALA A 21 9.99 7.37 3.72
C ALA A 21 10.90 6.13 3.75
N ASP A 22 10.56 5.14 4.59
CA ASP A 22 11.31 3.89 4.70
C ASP A 22 10.88 2.86 3.64
N TYR A 23 9.59 2.84 3.30
CA TYR A 23 8.97 1.88 2.38
C TYR A 23 8.15 2.61 1.31
N PRO A 24 8.83 3.23 0.32
CA PRO A 24 8.14 3.87 -0.80
C PRO A 24 7.33 2.85 -1.60
N ASP A 25 6.32 3.33 -2.33
CA ASP A 25 5.52 2.48 -3.22
C ASP A 25 6.42 1.92 -4.34
N ILE A 26 6.39 0.59 -4.54
CA ILE A 26 7.08 -0.09 -5.63
C ILE A 26 6.49 0.37 -6.96
N VAL A 27 5.17 0.52 -7.00
CA VAL A 27 4.43 1.09 -8.13
C VAL A 27 3.58 2.24 -7.61
N SER A 28 3.94 3.46 -7.99
CA SER A 28 3.23 4.66 -7.54
C SER A 28 1.73 4.56 -7.80
N GLY A 29 0.92 4.84 -6.78
CA GLY A 29 -0.53 4.78 -6.90
C GLY A 29 -1.14 3.38 -6.82
N ARG A 30 -0.35 2.32 -6.61
CA ARG A 30 -0.83 0.95 -6.37
C ARG A 30 -0.38 0.44 -5.01
N CYS A 31 -1.16 -0.48 -4.46
CA CYS A 31 -0.86 -1.08 -3.16
C CYS A 31 0.18 -2.16 -3.36
N ASP A 32 1.26 -2.13 -2.58
CA ASP A 32 2.34 -3.12 -2.72
C ASP A 32 1.90 -4.54 -2.36
N ASN A 33 0.82 -4.70 -1.58
CA ASN A 33 0.30 -6.00 -1.18
C ASN A 33 -0.67 -6.61 -2.21
N CYS A 34 -1.58 -5.81 -2.78
CA CYS A 34 -2.65 -6.34 -3.66
C CYS A 34 -2.71 -5.73 -5.06
N GLY A 35 -1.81 -4.80 -5.40
CA GLY A 35 -1.73 -4.17 -6.71
C GLY A 35 -2.88 -3.21 -7.06
N LYS A 36 -3.84 -3.01 -6.16
CA LYS A 36 -5.03 -2.17 -6.39
C LYS A 36 -4.74 -0.69 -6.15
N ALA A 37 -5.44 0.17 -6.89
CA ALA A 37 -5.29 1.62 -6.82
C ALA A 37 -6.32 2.31 -5.89
N GLN A 38 -7.17 1.54 -5.21
CA GLN A 38 -8.23 2.09 -4.35
C GLN A 38 -7.76 2.23 -2.91
N PHE A 39 -7.72 3.47 -2.43
CA PHE A 39 -7.30 3.80 -1.08
C PHE A 39 -8.32 4.67 -0.37
N GLU A 40 -8.38 4.49 0.94
CA GLU A 40 -9.03 5.36 1.88
C GLU A 40 -7.95 6.11 2.64
N SER A 41 -8.10 7.42 2.72
CA SER A 41 -7.14 8.28 3.36
C SER A 41 -7.72 8.83 4.66
N SER A 42 -6.89 8.90 5.69
CA SER A 42 -7.28 9.44 7.00
C SER A 42 -6.15 10.27 7.55
N VAL A 43 -6.46 11.41 8.16
CA VAL A 43 -5.46 12.23 8.84
C VAL A 43 -5.59 11.99 10.33
N LYS A 44 -4.49 11.60 10.99
CA LYS A 44 -4.43 11.43 12.43
C LYS A 44 -3.15 12.06 12.96
N ASN A 45 -3.27 12.96 13.93
CA ASN A 45 -2.14 13.65 14.54
C ASN A 45 -1.20 14.30 13.50
N TYR A 46 -1.77 14.99 12.51
CA TYR A 46 -1.04 15.61 11.39
C TYR A 46 -0.28 14.64 10.44
N VAL A 47 -0.44 13.33 10.62
CA VAL A 47 0.10 12.31 9.71
C VAL A 47 -0.99 11.85 8.75
N TYR A 48 -0.68 11.77 7.46
CA TYR A 48 -1.60 11.27 6.45
C TYR A 48 -1.45 9.75 6.32
N ILE A 49 -2.48 9.01 6.73
CA ILE A 49 -2.50 7.55 6.67
C ILE A 49 -3.31 7.14 5.45
N ARG A 50 -2.64 6.51 4.48
CA ARG A 50 -3.24 5.88 3.31
C ARG A 50 -3.48 4.41 3.59
N LYS A 51 -4.75 4.01 3.64
CA LYS A 51 -5.20 2.63 3.84
C LYS A 51 -5.72 2.05 2.52
N CYS A 52 -5.26 0.88 2.09
CA CYS A 52 -5.86 0.20 0.94
C CYS A 52 -7.27 -0.29 1.31
N ARG A 53 -8.26 -0.04 0.45
CA ARG A 53 -9.64 -0.49 0.67
C ARG A 53 -9.80 -2.01 0.55
N GLU A 54 -8.93 -2.64 -0.23
CA GLU A 54 -9.06 -4.04 -0.62
C GLU A 54 -8.38 -4.97 0.39
N CYS A 55 -7.12 -4.67 0.76
CA CYS A 55 -6.35 -5.50 1.69
C CYS A 55 -6.20 -4.88 3.09
N GLY A 56 -6.51 -3.59 3.27
CA GLY A 56 -6.39 -2.91 4.57
C GLY A 56 -4.98 -2.45 4.94
N MET A 57 -3.97 -2.66 4.08
CA MET A 57 -2.59 -2.18 4.30
C MET A 57 -2.56 -0.67 4.50
N LYS A 58 -1.80 -0.20 5.50
CA LYS A 58 -1.70 1.23 5.84
C LYS A 58 -0.28 1.73 5.62
N LYS A 59 -0.16 2.92 5.04
CA LYS A 59 1.08 3.68 4.95
C LYS A 59 0.90 5.07 5.53
N SER A 60 1.87 5.57 6.28
CA SER A 60 1.99 7.00 6.61
C SER A 60 2.75 7.72 5.51
N ILE A 61 2.19 8.83 5.04
CA ILE A 61 2.75 9.75 4.05
C ILE A 61 2.90 11.13 4.72
#